data_AF-X1VBS1-F1
#
_entry.id   AF-X1VBS1-F1
#
_cell.length_a   1.000
_cell.length_b   1.000
_cell.length_c   1.000
_cell.angle_alpha   90.00
_cell.angle_beta   90.00
_cell.angle_gamma   90.00
#
_symmetry.space_group_name_H-M   'P 1'
#
loop_
_entity.id
_entity.type
_entity.pdbx_description
1 polymer ?
#
loop_
_entity_poly.entity_id
_entity_poly.type
_entity_poly.pdbx_seq_one_letter_code
_entity_poly.pdbx_strand_id
1 'polypeptide(L)'
;MKQEKKQKQVQPKKVEEGLSYTVEVRDKEGKVIQRISAPSRSYVKAWNQILNIHAAQASKSVITTAGTPYNLPKGNKSLNINAGVGSLFGIVVGKGTTAVAIDDYALESLCGEGTGTDEFNYQGVGNTVPAVVGPTCSFTLSRLMVNNSGVSISVTET
;
A
#
# COMPACT_ATOMS: atom_id res chain seq x y z
N MET A 1 -36.69 -29.11 -40.46
CA MET A 1 -35.43 -29.01 -39.69
C MET A 1 -35.24 -27.57 -39.25
N LYS A 2 -35.26 -27.28 -37.94
CA LYS A 2 -34.91 -25.96 -37.39
C LYS A 2 -33.67 -26.15 -36.52
N GLN A 3 -32.56 -25.53 -36.92
CA GLN A 3 -31.33 -25.51 -36.12
C GLN A 3 -31.45 -24.42 -35.06
N GLU A 4 -31.46 -24.81 -33.78
CA GLU A 4 -31.29 -23.88 -32.66
C GLU A 4 -29.84 -23.39 -32.63
N LYS A 5 -29.66 -22.08 -32.79
CA LYS A 5 -28.38 -21.42 -32.54
C LYS A 5 -28.16 -21.37 -31.03
N LYS A 6 -27.24 -22.19 -30.51
CA LYS A 6 -26.71 -22.05 -29.15
C LYS A 6 -26.06 -20.67 -28.99
N GLN A 7 -26.72 -19.75 -28.27
CA GLN A 7 -26.10 -18.52 -27.80
C GLN A 7 -25.00 -18.89 -26.80
N LYS A 8 -23.74 -18.56 -27.13
CA LYS A 8 -22.65 -18.61 -26.15
C LYS A 8 -22.93 -17.52 -25.11
N GLN A 9 -23.29 -17.91 -23.89
CA GLN A 9 -23.26 -17.01 -22.74
C GLN A 9 -21.83 -16.48 -22.60
N VAL A 10 -21.64 -15.19 -22.86
CA VAL A 10 -20.41 -14.48 -22.50
C VAL A 10 -20.42 -14.38 -20.99
N GLN A 11 -19.58 -15.17 -20.31
CA GLN A 11 -19.39 -15.00 -18.87
C GLN A 11 -18.90 -13.57 -18.62
N PRO A 12 -19.48 -12.83 -17.64
CA PRO A 12 -18.99 -11.51 -17.30
C PRO A 12 -17.51 -11.64 -16.94
N LYS A 13 -16.66 -10.87 -17.62
CA LYS A 13 -15.24 -10.80 -17.30
C LYS A 13 -15.13 -10.36 -15.85
N LYS A 14 -14.46 -11.15 -15.01
CA LYS A 14 -14.23 -10.84 -13.60
C LYS A 14 -13.64 -9.43 -13.52
N VAL A 15 -14.31 -8.53 -12.79
CA VAL A 15 -13.72 -7.24 -12.46
C VAL A 15 -12.57 -7.54 -11.49
N GLU A 16 -11.37 -7.08 -11.85
CA GLU A 16 -10.17 -7.26 -11.04
C GLU A 16 -9.84 -5.93 -10.36
N GLU A 17 -10.58 -5.58 -9.31
CA GLU A 17 -10.06 -4.61 -8.34
C GLU A 17 -8.94 -5.27 -7.53
N GLY A 18 -7.80 -4.61 -7.47
CA GLY A 18 -6.66 -5.13 -6.72
C GLY A 18 -5.61 -4.07 -6.45
N LEU A 19 -4.80 -4.36 -5.45
CA LEU A 19 -3.55 -3.67 -5.16
C LEU A 19 -2.44 -4.67 -5.41
N SER A 20 -1.37 -4.21 -6.05
CA SER A 20 -0.13 -4.95 -6.20
C SER A 20 1.01 -4.05 -5.78
N TYR A 21 2.11 -4.65 -5.37
CA TYR A 21 3.30 -3.91 -5.01
C TYR A 21 4.51 -4.47 -5.76
N THR A 22 5.56 -3.65 -5.83
CA THR A 22 6.87 -4.06 -6.31
C THR A 22 7.90 -3.41 -5.41
N VAL A 23 8.86 -4.21 -4.94
CA VAL A 23 10.02 -3.72 -4.19
C VAL A 23 11.27 -4.01 -5.02
N GLU A 24 12.07 -2.97 -5.23
CA GLU A 24 13.37 -3.07 -5.87
C GLU A 24 14.46 -2.67 -4.89
N VAL A 25 15.44 -3.55 -4.71
CA VAL A 25 16.67 -3.24 -3.97
C VAL A 25 17.77 -2.99 -4.98
N ARG A 26 18.47 -1.86 -4.82
CA ARG A 26 19.59 -1.45 -5.67
C ARG A 26 20.86 -1.37 -4.85
N ASP A 27 21.98 -1.74 -5.46
CA ASP A 27 23.30 -1.48 -4.89
C ASP A 27 23.67 0.02 -4.98
N LYS A 28 24.84 0.37 -4.44
CA LYS A 28 25.34 1.76 -4.41
C LYS A 28 25.62 2.32 -5.81
N GLU A 29 25.84 1.46 -6.81
CA GLU A 29 25.98 1.82 -8.22
C GLU A 29 24.62 1.96 -8.94
N GLY A 30 23.50 1.69 -8.24
CA GLY A 30 22.15 1.79 -8.77
C GLY A 30 21.65 0.55 -9.52
N LYS A 31 22.46 -0.52 -9.58
CA LYS A 31 22.08 -1.79 -10.20
C LYS A 31 21.09 -2.51 -9.30
N VAL A 32 20.01 -3.00 -9.90
CA VAL A 32 18.99 -3.80 -9.21
C VAL A 32 19.59 -5.15 -8.82
N ILE A 33 19.63 -5.44 -7.51
CA ILE A 33 20.13 -6.70 -6.96
C ILE A 33 19.00 -7.63 -6.51
N GLN A 34 17.81 -7.07 -6.25
CA GLN A 34 16.61 -7.84 -5.95
C GLN A 34 15.37 -7.11 -6.45
N ARG A 35 14.42 -7.87 -6.99
CA ARG A 35 13.09 -7.38 -7.33
C ARG A 35 12.06 -8.40 -6.92
N ILE A 36 11.04 -7.96 -6.19
CA ILE A 36 9.84 -8.76 -5.90
C ILE A 36 8.62 -8.01 -6.40
N SER A 37 7.64 -8.75 -6.91
CA SER A 37 6.34 -8.23 -7.33
C SER A 37 5.27 -9.24 -6.93
N ALA A 38 4.23 -8.79 -6.24
CA ALA A 38 3.12 -9.64 -5.86
C ALA A 38 1.81 -8.84 -5.75
N PRO A 39 0.64 -9.50 -5.84
CA PRO A 39 -0.60 -8.91 -5.38
C PRO A 39 -0.51 -8.64 -3.87
N SER A 40 -1.04 -7.51 -3.42
CA SER A 40 -1.26 -7.26 -2.00
C SER A 40 -2.31 -8.24 -1.46
N ARG A 41 -2.01 -8.82 -0.31
CA ARG A 41 -2.83 -9.87 0.30
C ARG A 41 -3.51 -9.42 1.60
N SER A 42 -3.27 -8.19 2.02
CA SER A 42 -3.56 -7.72 3.37
C SER A 42 -4.18 -6.33 3.35
N TYR A 43 -5.50 -6.28 3.14
CA TYR A 43 -6.28 -5.10 3.45
C TYR A 43 -6.81 -5.23 4.88
N VAL A 44 -6.17 -4.54 5.82
CA VAL A 44 -6.64 -4.48 7.20
C VAL A 44 -7.95 -3.68 7.31
N LYS A 45 -8.69 -3.88 8.40
CA LYS A 45 -10.00 -3.28 8.69
C LYS A 45 -10.05 -1.77 8.43
N ALA A 46 -8.99 -1.04 8.76
CA ALA A 46 -8.92 0.40 8.58
C ALA A 46 -9.13 0.85 7.13
N TRP A 47 -8.65 0.07 6.14
CA TRP A 47 -8.84 0.36 4.72
C TRP A 47 -10.32 0.46 4.35
N ASN A 48 -11.11 -0.56 4.72
CA ASN A 48 -12.54 -0.59 4.44
C ASN A 48 -13.32 0.43 5.27
N GLN A 49 -12.86 0.73 6.50
CA GLN A 49 -13.46 1.80 7.30
C GLN A 49 -13.30 3.16 6.62
N ILE A 50 -12.13 3.47 6.07
CA ILE A 50 -11.87 4.74 5.37
C ILE A 50 -12.70 4.84 4.10
N LEU A 51 -12.77 3.78 3.28
CA LEU A 51 -13.65 3.75 2.11
C LEU A 51 -15.11 3.98 2.50
N ASN A 52 -15.57 3.34 3.58
CA ASN A 52 -16.94 3.50 4.05
C ASN A 52 -17.23 4.90 4.63
N ILE A 53 -16.27 5.54 5.30
CA ILE A 53 -16.42 6.94 5.77
C ILE A 53 -16.74 7.86 4.59
N HIS A 54 -16.02 7.71 3.48
CA HIS A 54 -16.22 8.52 2.29
C HIS A 54 -17.51 8.12 1.53
N ALA A 55 -17.82 6.83 1.44
CA ALA A 55 -19.05 6.39 0.77
C ALA A 55 -20.32 6.77 1.54
N ALA A 56 -20.32 6.57 2.86
CA ALA A 56 -21.47 6.84 3.72
C ALA A 56 -21.58 8.31 4.16
N GLN A 57 -20.53 9.11 3.92
CA GLN A 57 -20.46 10.49 4.37
C GLN A 57 -20.71 10.63 5.88
N ALA A 58 -20.08 9.74 6.66
CA ALA A 58 -20.24 9.63 8.11
C ALA A 58 -18.89 9.39 8.79
N SER A 59 -18.67 10.04 9.94
CA SER A 59 -17.46 9.84 10.73
C SER A 59 -17.45 8.47 11.40
N LYS A 60 -16.26 7.87 11.56
CA LYS A 60 -16.09 6.60 12.28
C LYS A 60 -14.84 6.61 13.13
N SER A 61 -14.88 5.88 14.24
CA SER A 61 -13.70 5.58 15.04
C SER A 61 -12.79 4.58 14.31
N VAL A 62 -11.56 4.99 14.05
CA VAL A 62 -10.49 4.18 13.43
C VAL A 62 -9.28 4.21 14.36
N ILE A 63 -8.63 3.08 14.57
CA ILE A 63 -7.40 3.00 15.37
C ILE A 63 -6.25 3.58 14.55
N THR A 64 -5.52 4.54 15.12
CA THR A 64 -4.31 5.09 14.49
C THR A 64 -3.14 4.13 14.63
N THR A 65 -2.05 4.36 13.89
CA THR A 65 -0.80 3.60 14.04
C THR A 65 -0.19 3.71 15.44
N ALA A 66 -0.63 4.69 16.26
CA ALA A 66 -0.26 4.83 17.67
C ALA A 66 -1.19 4.05 18.62
N GLY A 67 -2.06 3.17 18.10
CA GLY A 67 -3.00 2.37 18.89
C GLY A 67 -4.16 3.15 19.51
N THR A 68 -4.32 4.43 19.15
CA THR A 68 -5.33 5.31 19.75
C THR A 68 -6.57 5.39 18.85
N PRO A 69 -7.80 5.23 19.39
CA PRO A 69 -9.01 5.49 18.63
C PRO A 69 -9.10 6.96 18.22
N TYR A 70 -9.35 7.20 16.93
CA TYR A 70 -9.56 8.53 16.37
C TYR A 70 -10.87 8.58 15.60
N ASN A 71 -11.74 9.55 15.94
CA ASN A 71 -13.00 9.75 15.25
C ASN A 71 -12.77 10.50 13.93
N LEU A 72 -12.53 9.73 12.88
CA LEU A 72 -12.10 10.22 11.58
C LEU A 72 -13.27 10.90 10.84
N PRO A 73 -13.20 12.21 10.54
CA PRO A 73 -14.29 12.93 9.90
C PRO A 73 -14.50 12.57 8.42
N LYS A 74 -15.75 12.66 7.95
CA LYS A 74 -16.13 12.39 6.54
C LYS A 74 -15.41 13.22 5.47
N GLY A 75 -14.99 14.44 5.82
CA GLY A 75 -14.29 15.36 4.92
C GLY A 75 -12.77 15.40 5.12
N ASN A 76 -12.22 14.55 5.99
CA ASN A 76 -10.79 14.52 6.24
C ASN A 76 -10.04 13.91 5.05
N LYS A 77 -8.74 14.20 4.94
CA LYS A 77 -7.85 13.63 3.92
C LYS A 77 -7.39 12.22 4.34
N SER A 78 -8.34 11.32 4.61
CA SER A 78 -8.12 10.01 5.24
C SER A 78 -7.34 9.02 4.35
N LEU A 79 -7.30 9.25 3.04
CA LEU A 79 -6.47 8.49 2.08
C LEU A 79 -5.20 9.24 1.67
N ASN A 80 -4.82 10.30 2.39
CA ASN A 80 -3.62 11.06 2.06
C ASN A 80 -2.36 10.22 2.31
N ILE A 81 -1.68 9.89 1.23
CA ILE A 81 -0.40 9.19 1.23
C ILE A 81 0.78 10.09 0.83
N ASN A 82 0.53 11.38 0.56
CA ASN A 82 1.54 12.34 0.07
C ASN A 82 2.49 12.77 1.18
N ALA A 83 3.33 11.83 1.63
CA ALA A 83 4.35 12.05 2.63
C ALA A 83 5.55 12.77 2.03
N GLY A 84 6.01 13.82 2.71
CA GLY A 84 7.24 14.52 2.36
C GLY A 84 8.49 13.73 2.71
N VAL A 85 9.66 14.26 2.32
CA VAL A 85 10.96 13.74 2.77
C VAL A 85 11.01 13.71 4.30
N GLY A 86 11.52 12.63 4.87
CA GLY A 86 11.68 12.47 6.32
C GLY A 86 10.40 12.09 7.09
N SER A 87 9.27 11.91 6.41
CA SER A 87 8.00 11.62 7.08
C SER A 87 7.77 10.13 7.32
N LEU A 88 7.40 9.74 8.55
CA LEU A 88 7.06 8.36 8.93
C LEU A 88 5.58 7.99 8.69
N PHE A 89 5.05 8.39 7.54
CA PHE A 89 3.75 7.95 7.03
C PHE A 89 3.82 7.78 5.51
N GLY A 90 2.77 7.25 4.89
CA GLY A 90 2.72 6.97 3.46
C GLY A 90 3.11 5.52 3.17
N ILE A 91 4.05 5.31 2.25
CA ILE A 91 4.68 3.99 2.07
C ILE A 91 5.84 3.91 3.07
N VAL A 92 5.80 2.93 3.97
CA VAL A 92 6.82 2.69 4.99
C VAL A 92 7.16 1.20 5.03
N VAL A 93 8.34 0.85 5.54
CA VAL A 93 8.79 -0.54 5.67
C VAL A 93 9.14 -0.84 7.12
N GLY A 94 9.15 -2.12 7.44
CA GLY A 94 9.45 -2.58 8.79
C GLY A 94 9.90 -4.01 8.83
N LYS A 95 9.97 -4.50 10.05
CA LYS A 95 10.29 -5.86 10.43
C LYS A 95 9.11 -6.44 11.19
N GLY A 96 8.95 -7.74 11.05
CA GLY A 96 7.92 -8.49 11.75
C GLY A 96 7.83 -9.88 11.16
N THR A 97 7.38 -10.82 11.98
CA THR A 97 7.06 -12.18 11.52
C THR A 97 5.67 -12.62 11.98
N THR A 98 4.98 -11.75 12.73
CA THR A 98 3.60 -11.96 13.13
C THR A 98 2.72 -12.01 11.89
N ALA A 99 1.90 -13.06 11.78
CA ALA A 99 0.94 -13.18 10.71
C ALA A 99 -0.08 -12.04 10.76
N VAL A 100 -0.37 -11.43 9.61
CA VAL A 100 -1.28 -10.28 9.52
C VAL A 100 -2.67 -10.66 10.04
N ALA A 101 -3.19 -9.87 10.97
CA ALA A 101 -4.55 -9.92 11.45
C ALA A 101 -5.40 -8.82 10.83
N ILE A 102 -6.71 -9.06 10.71
CA ILE A 102 -7.62 -8.09 10.09
C ILE A 102 -7.73 -6.78 10.90
N ASP A 103 -7.42 -6.81 12.20
CA ASP A 103 -7.47 -5.68 13.11
C ASP A 103 -6.10 -5.01 13.36
N ASP A 104 -5.05 -5.45 12.66
CA ASP A 104 -3.76 -4.77 12.66
C ASP A 104 -3.90 -3.30 12.23
N TYR A 105 -3.16 -2.44 12.91
CA TYR A 105 -3.19 -1.00 12.71
C TYR A 105 -1.81 -0.37 12.55
N ALA A 106 -0.73 -1.14 12.76
CA ALA A 106 0.65 -0.71 12.63
C ALA A 106 1.55 -1.90 12.24
N LEU A 107 2.75 -1.61 11.73
CA LEU A 107 3.80 -2.62 11.57
C LEU A 107 4.30 -3.06 12.96
N GLU A 108 4.67 -4.35 13.10
CA GLU A 108 5.24 -4.90 14.34
C GLU A 108 6.47 -4.10 14.80
N SER A 109 7.38 -3.80 13.87
CA SER A 109 8.51 -2.91 14.08
C SER A 109 8.73 -2.04 12.84
N LEU A 110 8.44 -0.75 12.94
CA LEU A 110 8.68 0.22 11.85
C LEU A 110 10.17 0.53 11.73
N CYS A 111 10.72 0.52 10.51
CA CYS A 111 12.04 1.10 10.26
C CYS A 111 11.95 2.63 10.30
N GLY A 112 12.80 3.26 11.11
CA GLY A 112 12.76 4.70 11.41
C GLY A 112 13.27 5.57 10.25
N GLU A 113 13.14 6.89 10.43
CA GLU A 113 13.74 7.89 9.54
C GLU A 113 15.10 8.27 10.09
N GLY A 114 16.13 8.22 9.25
CA GLY A 114 17.47 8.64 9.64
C GLY A 114 18.58 7.81 9.00
N THR A 115 19.73 7.82 9.66
CA THR A 115 20.98 7.20 9.18
C THR A 115 21.53 6.18 10.17
N GLY A 116 20.76 5.80 11.20
CA GLY A 116 21.10 4.78 12.17
C GLY A 116 20.76 3.37 11.70
N THR A 117 21.01 2.40 12.58
CA THR A 117 20.56 1.02 12.39
C THR A 117 19.04 0.99 12.24
N ASP A 118 18.55 0.26 11.23
CA ASP A 118 17.12 0.12 10.94
C ASP A 118 16.40 1.43 10.63
N GLU A 119 17.15 2.42 10.16
CA GLU A 119 16.64 3.69 9.66
C GLU A 119 16.92 3.85 8.17
N PHE A 120 15.94 4.36 7.44
CA PHE A 120 16.10 4.79 6.06
C PHE A 120 15.98 6.31 5.98
N ASN A 121 16.63 6.93 5.00
CA ASN A 121 16.26 8.26 4.53
C ASN A 121 15.07 8.10 3.56
N TYR A 122 13.86 8.25 4.10
CA TYR A 122 12.62 8.18 3.35
C TYR A 122 12.42 9.44 2.50
N GLN A 123 12.42 9.27 1.19
CA GLN A 123 12.15 10.35 0.24
C GLN A 123 10.65 10.67 0.17
N GLY A 124 10.28 11.69 -0.60
CA GLY A 124 8.87 12.00 -0.85
C GLY A 124 8.14 10.86 -1.57
N VAL A 125 6.85 10.69 -1.25
CA VAL A 125 5.97 9.78 -2.01
C VAL A 125 5.65 10.41 -3.36
N GLY A 126 5.89 9.66 -4.44
CA GLY A 126 5.45 10.00 -5.79
C GLY A 126 4.12 9.32 -6.12
N ASN A 127 3.27 10.03 -6.85
CA ASN A 127 2.00 9.52 -7.37
C ASN A 127 1.86 9.79 -8.86
N THR A 128 1.26 8.86 -9.59
CA THR A 128 0.82 9.12 -10.98
C THR A 128 -0.64 9.57 -10.98
N VAL A 129 -1.04 10.26 -12.04
CA VAL A 129 -2.46 10.45 -12.33
C VAL A 129 -3.10 9.10 -12.71
N PRO A 130 -4.42 8.90 -12.44
CA PRO A 130 -5.13 7.74 -12.96
C PRO A 130 -5.06 7.68 -14.49
N ALA A 131 -4.72 6.50 -15.01
CA ALA A 131 -4.68 6.21 -16.43
C ALA A 131 -5.66 5.10 -16.76
N VAL A 132 -6.40 5.26 -17.86
CA VAL A 132 -7.36 4.27 -18.37
C VAL A 132 -6.77 3.60 -19.61
N VAL A 133 -6.67 2.27 -19.57
CA VAL A 133 -6.21 1.45 -20.69
C VAL A 133 -7.20 0.30 -20.88
N GLY A 134 -8.01 0.39 -21.94
CA GLY A 134 -9.11 -0.54 -22.18
C GLY A 134 -10.10 -0.53 -21.00
N PRO A 135 -10.39 -1.70 -20.36
CA PRO A 135 -11.30 -1.77 -19.22
C PRO A 135 -10.63 -1.45 -17.87
N THR A 136 -9.34 -1.12 -17.83
CA THR A 136 -8.57 -0.95 -16.59
C THR A 136 -8.32 0.53 -16.31
N CYS A 137 -8.56 0.96 -15.07
CA CYS A 137 -8.15 2.28 -14.55
C CYS A 137 -7.20 2.08 -13.38
N SER A 138 -6.00 2.65 -13.45
CA SER A 138 -4.95 2.45 -12.44
C SER A 138 -4.12 3.71 -12.20
N PHE A 139 -3.54 3.82 -11.01
CA PHE A 139 -2.52 4.80 -10.68
C PHE A 139 -1.43 4.11 -9.84
N THR A 140 -0.24 4.68 -9.81
CA THR A 140 0.90 4.14 -9.07
C THR A 140 1.31 5.09 -7.96
N LEU A 141 1.59 4.52 -6.80
CA LEU A 141 2.22 5.19 -5.67
C LEU A 141 3.61 4.58 -5.48
N SER A 142 4.62 5.41 -5.24
CA SER A 142 6.00 4.96 -5.10
C SER A 142 6.75 5.79 -4.07
N ARG A 143 7.75 5.20 -3.42
CA ARG A 143 8.63 5.91 -2.50
C ARG A 143 10.03 5.33 -2.56
N LEU A 144 11.02 6.21 -2.68
CA LEU A 144 12.43 5.83 -2.55
C LEU A 144 12.84 5.86 -1.08
N MET A 145 13.60 4.86 -0.65
CA MET A 145 14.16 4.74 0.69
C MET A 145 15.66 4.51 0.55
N VAL A 146 16.47 5.37 1.15
CA VAL A 146 17.94 5.30 1.01
C VAL A 146 18.54 4.80 2.31
N ASN A 147 19.31 3.71 2.25
CA ASN A 147 20.03 3.20 3.41
C ASN A 147 21.37 3.93 3.56
N ASN A 148 21.44 4.85 4.53
CA ASN A 148 22.64 5.61 4.87
C ASN A 148 23.32 5.11 6.16
N SER A 149 22.95 3.93 6.66
CA SER A 149 23.43 3.40 7.95
C SER A 149 24.84 2.83 7.95
N GLY A 150 25.43 2.61 6.77
CA GLY A 150 26.70 1.91 6.61
C GLY A 150 26.63 0.40 6.83
N VAL A 151 25.47 -0.14 7.21
CA VAL A 151 25.21 -1.59 7.35
C VAL A 151 24.01 -2.02 6.52
N SER A 152 23.84 -3.32 6.29
CA SER A 152 22.65 -3.83 5.60
C SER A 152 21.44 -3.79 6.53
N ILE A 153 20.31 -3.26 6.05
CA ILE A 153 19.03 -3.26 6.76
C ILE A 153 18.15 -4.36 6.15
N SER A 154 17.58 -5.22 7.00
CA SER A 154 16.63 -6.24 6.59
C SER A 154 15.20 -5.75 6.81
N VAL A 155 14.33 -5.97 5.84
CA VAL A 155 12.89 -5.72 5.92
C VAL A 155 12.14 -7.01 5.63
N THR A 156 10.98 -7.19 6.24
CA THR A 156 10.18 -8.41 6.07
C THR A 156 8.81 -8.07 5.52
N GLU A 157 8.35 -8.88 4.58
CA GLU A 157 6.98 -8.94 4.12
C GLU A 157 6.52 -10.40 4.23
N THR A 158 5.40 -10.62 4.89
CA THR A 158 4.81 -11.94 5.16
C THR A 158 3.51 -12.14 4.40
#